data_AF-A0A1N6EDF5-F1
#
_entry.id   AF-A0A1N6EDF5-F1
#
_cell.length_a   1.000
_cell.length_b   1.000
_cell.length_c   1.000
_cell.angle_alpha   90.00
_cell.angle_beta   90.00
_cell.angle_gamma   90.00
#
_symmetry.space_group_name_H-M   'P 1'
#
loop_
_entity.id
_entity.type
_entity.pdbx_description
1 polymer ?
#
loop_
_entity_poly.entity_id
_entity_poly.type
_entity_poly.pdbx_seq_one_letter_code
_entity_poly.pdbx_strand_id
1 'polypeptide(L)'
;MPGKFVLPFAFLASLVTTPLALALSAPPGDGPVLVILSPWAEADRLLAASGGRPLGPRRAPFAILASFPTPAAAAAARDHGAWAVFGGAALATLCGVSHA
;
A
#
# COMPACT_ATOMS: atom_id res chain seq x y z
N MET A 1 25.91 -25.85 -13.83
CA MET A 1 24.80 -25.53 -14.76
C MET A 1 23.54 -24.99 -14.02
N PRO A 2 23.60 -23.87 -13.28
CA PRO A 2 22.40 -23.33 -12.60
C PRO A 2 21.50 -22.46 -13.51
N GLY A 3 22.04 -21.87 -14.58
CA GLY A 3 21.33 -20.86 -15.38
C GLY A 3 20.10 -21.34 -16.18
N LYS A 4 19.99 -22.64 -16.47
CA LYS A 4 18.89 -23.20 -17.30
C LYS A 4 17.51 -23.18 -16.60
N PHE A 5 17.49 -23.17 -15.26
CA PHE A 5 16.25 -23.11 -14.47
C PHE A 5 15.91 -21.69 -14.00
N VAL A 6 16.87 -20.78 -14.01
CA VAL A 6 16.65 -19.38 -13.62
C VAL A 6 15.74 -18.67 -14.60
N LEU A 7 15.90 -18.92 -15.90
CA LEU A 7 15.11 -18.27 -16.95
C LEU A 7 13.60 -18.60 -16.88
N PRO A 8 13.17 -19.87 -16.84
CA PRO A 8 11.74 -20.18 -16.73
C PRO A 8 11.14 -19.74 -15.39
N PHE A 9 11.91 -19.83 -14.28
CA PHE A 9 11.45 -19.38 -12.97
C PHE A 9 11.24 -17.87 -12.91
N ALA A 10 12.19 -17.09 -13.44
CA ALA A 10 12.07 -15.63 -13.51
C ALA A 10 10.89 -15.21 -14.41
N PHE A 11 10.67 -15.92 -15.52
CA PHE A 11 9.55 -15.65 -16.41
C PHE A 11 8.20 -15.91 -15.74
N LEU A 12 8.08 -17.03 -15.03
CA LEU A 12 6.87 -17.38 -14.28
C LEU A 12 6.62 -16.38 -13.14
N ALA A 13 7.66 -16.02 -12.41
CA ALA A 13 7.57 -15.03 -11.33
C ALA A 13 7.09 -13.67 -11.86
N SER A 14 7.67 -13.17 -12.94
CA SER A 14 7.24 -11.92 -13.59
C SER A 14 5.78 -11.97 -14.06
N LEU A 15 5.33 -13.10 -14.60
CA LEU A 15 3.95 -13.25 -15.09
C LEU A 15 2.92 -13.10 -13.95
N VAL A 16 3.28 -13.53 -12.75
CA VAL A 16 2.40 -13.44 -11.56
C VAL A 16 2.54 -12.09 -10.85
N THR A 17 3.76 -11.56 -10.71
CA THR A 17 3.99 -10.31 -9.95
C THR A 17 3.59 -9.06 -10.70
N THR A 18 3.65 -9.05 -12.03
CA THR A 18 3.30 -7.86 -12.84
C THR A 18 1.83 -7.42 -12.70
N PRO A 19 0.82 -8.28 -12.91
CA PRO A 19 -0.58 -7.86 -12.76
C PRO A 19 -0.90 -7.46 -11.32
N LEU A 20 -0.29 -8.13 -10.34
CA LEU A 20 -0.44 -7.78 -8.94
C LEU A 20 0.17 -6.41 -8.62
N ALA A 21 1.38 -6.13 -9.11
CA ALA A 21 2.02 -4.83 -8.95
C ALA A 21 1.21 -3.71 -9.60
N LEU A 22 0.66 -3.94 -10.79
CA LEU A 22 -0.21 -2.98 -11.47
C LEU A 22 -1.49 -2.70 -10.67
N ALA A 23 -2.17 -3.74 -10.20
CA ALA A 23 -3.37 -3.60 -9.36
C ALA A 23 -3.09 -2.82 -8.07
N LEU A 24 -1.92 -3.02 -7.47
CA LEU A 24 -1.48 -2.36 -6.23
C LEU A 24 -0.93 -0.94 -6.45
N SER A 25 -0.58 -0.59 -7.69
CA SER A 25 -0.09 0.74 -8.08
C SER A 25 -1.19 1.75 -8.38
N ALA A 26 -2.45 1.30 -8.46
CA ALA A 26 -3.59 2.18 -8.68
C ALA A 26 -3.60 3.30 -7.62
N PRO A 27 -3.88 4.56 -8.02
CA PRO A 27 -4.01 5.65 -7.08
C PRO A 27 -5.07 5.28 -6.03
N PRO A 28 -4.86 5.63 -4.75
CA PRO A 28 -5.92 5.45 -3.76
C PRO A 28 -7.14 6.26 -4.19
N GLY A 29 -8.33 5.65 -4.10
CA GLY A 29 -9.59 6.37 -4.30
C GLY A 29 -9.96 7.23 -3.09
N ASP A 30 -11.17 7.76 -3.10
CA ASP A 30 -11.71 8.47 -1.94
C ASP A 30 -11.91 7.53 -0.75
N GLY A 31 -11.73 8.08 0.46
CA GLY A 31 -11.96 7.38 1.72
C GLY A 31 -10.69 6.89 2.43
N PRO A 32 -10.83 5.97 3.40
CA PRO A 32 -9.71 5.45 4.18
C PRO A 32 -8.70 4.69 3.31
N VAL A 33 -7.43 4.88 3.63
CA VAL A 33 -6.31 4.17 3.01
C VAL A 33 -5.45 3.49 4.07
N LEU A 34 -4.88 2.34 3.73
CA LEU A 34 -3.87 1.69 4.53
C LEU A 34 -2.50 2.16 4.06
N VAL A 35 -1.76 2.80 4.95
CA VAL A 35 -0.38 3.25 4.70
C VAL A 35 0.57 2.21 5.27
N ILE A 36 1.42 1.66 4.40
CA ILE A 36 2.50 0.74 4.78
C ILE A 36 3.77 1.53 4.98
N LEU A 37 4.46 1.25 6.07
CA LEU A 37 5.71 1.91 6.44
C LEU A 37 6.56 0.94 7.26
N SER A 38 7.83 1.31 7.46
CA SER A 38 8.70 0.53 8.32
C SER A 38 8.24 0.60 9.78
N PRO A 39 8.51 -0.43 10.61
CA PRO A 39 8.06 -0.48 12.00
C PRO A 39 8.85 0.49 12.90
N TRP A 40 9.99 0.99 12.41
CA TRP A 40 10.81 2.00 13.06
C TRP A 40 10.50 3.43 12.60
N ALA A 41 9.54 3.62 11.67
CA ALA A 41 9.15 4.94 11.21
C ALA A 41 8.20 5.62 12.21
N GLU A 42 8.31 6.95 12.30
CA GLU A 42 7.39 7.78 13.06
C GLU A 42 6.10 8.04 12.27
N ALA A 43 5.17 7.06 12.31
CA ALA A 43 3.93 7.08 11.54
C ALA A 43 3.14 8.40 11.65
N ASP A 44 3.03 8.96 12.85
CA ASP A 44 2.28 10.20 13.08
C ASP A 44 2.93 11.42 12.42
N ARG A 45 4.27 11.48 12.40
CA ARG A 45 4.99 12.55 11.69
C ARG A 45 4.79 12.44 10.18
N LEU A 46 4.88 11.22 9.63
CA LEU A 46 4.65 10.95 8.21
C LEU A 46 3.23 11.37 7.80
N LEU A 47 2.22 10.94 8.57
CA LEU A 47 0.83 11.31 8.29
C LEU A 47 0.63 12.82 8.40
N ALA A 48 1.15 13.47 9.44
CA ALA A 48 1.04 14.92 9.60
C ALA A 48 1.69 15.68 8.42
N ALA A 49 2.86 15.24 7.95
CA ALA A 49 3.56 15.86 6.82
C ALA A 49 2.79 15.73 5.49
N SER A 50 2.01 14.66 5.34
CA SER A 50 1.18 14.40 4.17
C SER A 50 -0.28 14.86 4.32
N GLY A 51 -0.61 15.55 5.43
CA GLY A 51 -1.97 16.00 5.74
C GLY A 51 -2.94 14.88 6.15
N GLY A 52 -2.42 13.67 6.37
CA GLY A 52 -3.17 12.50 6.81
C GLY A 52 -3.47 12.52 8.30
N ARG A 53 -4.49 11.76 8.68
CA ARG A 53 -4.87 11.53 10.08
C ARG A 53 -5.06 10.03 10.34
N PRO A 54 -4.53 9.50 11.45
CA PRO A 54 -4.71 8.10 11.80
C PRO A 54 -6.18 7.79 12.09
N LEU A 55 -6.62 6.60 11.69
CA LEU A 55 -7.94 6.06 11.94
C LEU A 55 -7.85 4.85 12.87
N GLY A 56 -8.60 4.93 13.97
CA GLY A 56 -8.75 3.84 14.93
C GLY A 56 -7.69 3.83 16.05
N PRO A 57 -7.93 3.02 17.09
CA PRO A 57 -7.10 2.97 18.29
C PRO A 57 -5.87 2.05 18.17
N ARG A 58 -5.84 1.19 17.15
CA ARG A 58 -4.85 0.12 16.99
C ARG A 58 -4.07 0.33 15.70
N ARG A 59 -2.77 0.04 15.75
CA ARG A 59 -1.86 0.06 14.60
C ARG A 59 -1.29 -1.33 14.39
N ALA A 60 -1.05 -1.70 13.15
CA ALA A 60 -0.26 -2.88 12.82
C ALA A 60 1.23 -2.50 12.84
N PRO A 61 2.15 -3.45 13.06
CA PRO A 61 3.58 -3.15 13.11
C PRO A 61 4.12 -2.44 11.86
N PHE A 62 3.55 -2.74 10.69
CA PHE A 62 3.97 -2.19 9.40
C PHE A 62 2.89 -1.32 8.74
N ALA A 63 1.76 -1.08 9.39
CA ALA A 63 0.64 -0.42 8.73
C ALA A 63 -0.23 0.42 9.67
N ILE A 64 -0.69 1.54 9.13
CA ILE A 64 -1.65 2.41 9.79
C ILE A 64 -2.79 2.73 8.84
N LEU A 65 -4.02 2.59 9.33
CA LEU A 65 -5.20 3.06 8.60
C LEU A 65 -5.30 4.57 8.79
N ALA A 66 -5.51 5.32 7.71
CA ALA A 66 -5.53 6.77 7.75
C ALA A 66 -6.57 7.35 6.78
N SER A 67 -7.04 8.55 7.09
CA SER A 67 -7.81 9.40 6.18
C SER A 67 -6.94 10.53 5.68
N PHE A 68 -7.10 10.91 4.41
CA PHE A 68 -6.45 12.06 3.80
C PHE A 68 -7.50 13.02 3.24
N PRO A 69 -7.18 14.32 3.09
CA PRO A 69 -8.11 15.29 2.55
C PRO A 69 -8.43 15.03 1.07
N THR A 70 -7.49 14.44 0.32
CA THR A 70 -7.65 14.09 -1.09
C THR A 70 -6.89 12.81 -1.44
N PRO A 71 -7.30 12.10 -2.51
CA PRO A 71 -6.53 11.01 -3.12
C PRO A 71 -5.07 11.37 -3.42
N ALA A 72 -4.83 12.60 -3.87
CA ALA A 72 -3.48 13.08 -4.19
C ALA A 72 -2.60 13.20 -2.92
N ALA A 73 -3.17 13.69 -1.82
CA ALA A 73 -2.47 13.75 -0.53
C ALA A 73 -2.15 12.35 0.00
N ALA A 74 -3.06 11.39 -0.16
CA ALA A 74 -2.79 9.99 0.17
C ALA A 74 -1.65 9.42 -0.69
N ALA A 75 -1.64 9.71 -2.00
CA ALA A 75 -0.57 9.26 -2.89
C ALA A 75 0.81 9.84 -2.51
N ALA A 76 0.85 11.11 -2.14
CA ALA A 76 2.08 11.83 -1.72
C ALA A 76 2.68 11.30 -0.41
N ALA A 77 1.95 10.51 0.39
CA ALA A 77 2.51 9.90 1.60
C ALA A 77 3.76 9.03 1.32
N ARG A 78 3.90 8.49 0.09
CA ARG A 78 5.12 7.78 -0.35
C ARG A 78 6.35 8.68 -0.34
N ASP A 79 6.20 9.95 -0.74
CA ASP A 79 7.28 10.94 -0.74
C ASP A 79 7.72 11.32 0.68
N HIS A 80 6.89 11.01 1.68
CA HIS A 80 7.17 11.22 3.10
C HIS A 80 7.62 9.95 3.84
N GLY A 81 7.95 8.88 3.10
CA GLY A 81 8.53 7.65 3.66
C GLY A 81 7.57 6.48 3.79
N ALA A 82 6.34 6.57 3.26
CA ALA A 82 5.49 5.40 3.13
C ALA A 82 6.04 4.47 2.05
N TRP A 83 6.09 3.18 2.33
CA TRP A 83 6.49 2.16 1.35
C TRP A 83 5.37 1.91 0.34
N ALA A 84 4.12 1.90 0.81
CA ALA A 84 2.95 1.73 -0.05
C ALA A 84 1.72 2.38 0.58
N VAL A 85 0.75 2.70 -0.27
CA VAL A 85 -0.56 3.23 0.13
C VAL A 85 -1.62 2.47 -0.65
N PHE A 86 -2.54 1.82 0.07
CA PHE A 86 -3.60 0.99 -0.50
C PHE A 86 -4.97 1.58 -0.17
N GLY A 87 -5.79 1.81 -1.19
CA GLY A 87 -7.17 2.26 -1.00
C GLY A 87 -8.09 1.16 -0.49
N GLY A 88 -9.29 1.55 -0.05
CA GLY A 88 -10.33 0.65 0.46
C GLY A 88 -10.67 -0.52 -0.47
N ALA A 89 -10.75 -0.30 -1.79
CA ALA A 89 -11.05 -1.36 -2.76
C ALA A 89 -9.99 -2.47 -2.81
N ALA A 90 -8.70 -2.11 -2.68
CA ALA A 90 -7.62 -3.09 -2.63
C ALA A 90 -7.70 -3.92 -1.33
N LEU A 91 -8.03 -3.26 -0.20
CA LEU A 91 -8.24 -3.93 1.08
C LEU A 91 -9.46 -4.84 1.06
N ALA A 92 -10.56 -4.39 0.45
CA ALA A 92 -11.79 -5.16 0.33
C ALA A 92 -11.55 -6.49 -0.41
N THR A 93 -10.76 -6.45 -1.49
CA THR A 93 -10.32 -7.67 -2.22
C THR A 93 -9.56 -8.63 -1.30
N LEU A 94 -8.65 -8.14 -0.47
CA LEU A 94 -7.88 -8.97 0.48
C LEU A 94 -8.76 -9.55 1.59
N CYS A 95 -9.78 -8.81 2.01
CA CYS A 95 -10.75 -9.24 3.02
C CYS A 95 -11.86 -10.15 2.45
N GLY A 96 -11.90 -10.36 1.13
CA GLY A 96 -12.98 -11.11 0.48
C GLY A 96 -14.33 -10.39 0.49
N VAL A 97 -14.31 -9.06 0.60
CA VAL A 97 -15.51 -8.21 0.58
C VAL A 97 -15.59 -7.51 -0.77
N SER A 98 -16.72 -7.65 -1.47
CA SER A 98 -16.94 -7.15 -2.83
C SER A 98 -17.83 -5.92 -2.91
N HIS A 99 -18.27 -5.36 -1.78
CA HIS A 99 -19.05 -4.13 -1.70
C HIS A 99 -18.34 -3.12 -0.79
N ALA A 100 -17.87 -2.02 -1.38
CA ALA A 100 -17.40 -0.81 -0.71
C ALA A 100 -18.10 0.39 -1.35
#